data_AF-A0A2V5ZP65-F1
#
_entry.id   AF-A0A2V5ZP65-F1
#
_cell.length_a   1.000
_cell.length_b   1.000
_cell.length_c   1.000
_cell.angle_alpha   90.00
_cell.angle_beta   90.00
_cell.angle_gamma   90.00
#
_symmetry.space_group_name_H-M   'P 1'
#
loop_
_entity.id
_entity.type
_entity.pdbx_description
1 polymer ?
#
loop_
_entity_poly.entity_id
_entity_poly.type
_entity_poly.pdbx_seq_one_letter_code
_entity_poly.pdbx_strand_id
1 'polypeptide(L)' 'MLAKIYSAAVYGVDAYEVEIEVNGAGGDPVIVIVGLPDAAVKESRDRVTTAISNSGYHWPRGRTTINLAPADIKKEGP' A
#
# COMPACT_ATOMS: atom_id res chain seq x y z
N MET A 1 2.77 -6.77 -13.13
CA MET A 1 2.81 -7.94 -12.22
C MET A 1 1.85 -7.65 -11.09
N LEU A 2 0.89 -8.53 -10.83
CA LEU A 2 -0.10 -8.38 -9.76
C LEU A 2 0.28 -9.28 -8.57
N ALA A 3 0.44 -8.69 -7.39
CA ALA A 3 0.54 -9.40 -6.12
C ALA A 3 -0.72 -9.11 -5.29
N LYS A 4 -1.26 -10.13 -4.62
CA LYS A 4 -2.41 -10.01 -3.73
C LYS A 4 -2.05 -10.51 -2.34
N ILE A 5 -2.36 -9.73 -1.31
CA ILE A 5 -2.03 -9.99 0.09
C ILE A 5 -3.23 -9.59 0.95
N TYR A 6 -3.40 -10.27 2.09
CA TYR A 6 -4.43 -9.93 3.08
C TYR A 6 -3.81 -9.28 4.31
N SER A 7 -4.52 -8.29 4.85
CA SER A 7 -4.22 -7.62 6.10
C SER A 7 -5.51 -7.46 6.91
N ALA A 8 -5.43 -6.83 8.07
CA ALA A 8 -6.59 -6.47 8.87
C ALA A 8 -6.47 -5.01 9.32
N ALA A 9 -7.61 -4.35 9.47
CA ALA A 9 -7.74 -3.05 10.07
C ALA A 9 -8.91 -3.04 11.06
N VAL A 10 -8.99 -2.01 11.89
CA VAL A 10 -10.06 -1.83 12.87
C VAL A 10 -11.00 -0.72 12.44
N TYR A 11 -12.30 -0.94 12.67
CA TYR A 11 -13.35 0.06 12.53
C TYR A 11 -14.11 0.13 13.85
N GLY A 12 -13.79 1.15 14.66
CA GLY A 12 -14.25 1.20 16.05
C GLY A 12 -13.61 0.07 16.88
N VAL A 13 -14.42 -0.91 17.28
CA VAL A 13 -13.98 -2.08 18.07
C VAL A 13 -13.88 -3.36 17.24
N ASP A 14 -14.37 -3.33 16.00
CA ASP A 14 -14.42 -4.50 15.13
C ASP A 14 -13.20 -4.55 14.21
N ALA A 15 -12.66 -5.74 13.99
CA ALA A 15 -11.64 -5.98 12.99
C ALA A 15 -12.31 -6.37 11.66
N TYR A 16 -11.76 -5.88 10.55
CA TYR A 16 -12.16 -6.26 9.20
C TYR A 16 -10.95 -6.59 8.35
N GLU A 17 -11.14 -7.50 7.40
CA GLU A 17 -10.10 -7.88 6.45
C GLU A 17 -9.88 -6.76 5.43
N VAL A 18 -8.61 -6.50 5.12
CA VAL A 18 -8.19 -5.58 4.06
C VAL A 18 -7.49 -6.40 2.99
N GLU A 19 -8.08 -6.48 1.80
CA GLU A 19 -7.40 -7.06 0.64
C GLU A 19 -6.53 -5.98 -0.01
N ILE A 20 -5.25 -6.32 -0.20
CA ILE A 20 -4.24 -5.43 -0.77
C ILE A 20 -3.79 -6.01 -2.11
N GLU A 21 -3.96 -5.23 -3.17
CA GLU A 21 -3.49 -5.59 -4.51
C GLU A 21 -2.41 -4.61 -4.96
N VAL A 22 -1.24 -5.14 -5.34
CA VAL A 22 -0.11 -4.36 -5.82
C VAL A 22 0.13 -4.67 -7.28
N ASN A 23 0.02 -3.66 -8.14
CA ASN A 23 0.34 -3.79 -9.56
C ASN A 23 1.53 -2.90 -9.93
N GLY A 24 2.58 -3.55 -10.46
CA GLY A 24 3.69 -2.87 -11.12
C GLY A 24 3.49 -2.75 -12.63
N ALA A 25 3.63 -1.54 -13.15
CA ALA A 25 3.57 -1.19 -14.58
C ALA A 25 4.74 -0.28 -14.98
N GLY A 26 5.05 -0.20 -16.29
CA GLY A 26 6.04 0.74 -16.80
C GLY A 26 5.59 2.21 -16.68
N GLY A 27 6.50 3.14 -16.96
CA GLY A 27 6.23 4.58 -16.95
C GLY A 27 7.06 5.33 -15.90
N ASP A 28 6.53 6.46 -15.43
CA ASP A 28 7.22 7.30 -14.45
C ASP A 28 7.31 6.63 -13.07
N PRO A 29 8.41 6.81 -12.32
CA PRO A 29 8.55 6.34 -10.95
C PRO A 29 7.52 7.01 -10.03
N VAL A 30 6.41 6.32 -9.75
CA VAL A 30 5.35 6.84 -8.88
C VAL A 30 4.70 5.71 -8.09
N ILE A 31 4.45 5.97 -6.81
CA ILE A 31 3.69 5.09 -5.92
C ILE A 31 2.33 5.72 -5.68
N VAL A 32 1.27 4.99 -6.01
CA VAL A 32 -0.11 5.45 -5.85
C VAL A 32 -0.86 4.48 -4.94
N ILE A 33 -1.40 4.98 -3.83
CA ILE A 33 -2.21 4.21 -2.89
C ILE A 33 -3.65 4.69 -3.00
N VAL A 34 -4.59 3.77 -3.26
CA VAL A 34 -6.02 4.05 -3.43
C VAL A 34 -6.87 3.14 -2.52
N GLY A 35 -8.13 3.52 -2.31
CA GLY A 35 -9.03 2.82 -1.37
C GLY A 35 -9.10 3.51 0.01
N LEU A 36 -9.19 4.84 0.00
CA LEU A 36 -9.29 5.72 1.18
C LEU A 36 -8.17 5.53 2.24
N PRO A 37 -6.88 5.60 1.86
CA PRO A 37 -5.79 5.62 2.85
C PRO A 37 -5.76 6.97 3.59
N ASP A 38 -5.53 6.91 4.90
CA ASP A 38 -5.21 8.07 5.72
C ASP A 38 -3.77 8.58 5.50
N ALA A 39 -3.33 9.53 6.32
CA ALA A 39 -1.97 10.07 6.23
C ALA A 39 -0.92 9.04 6.63
N ALA A 40 -1.15 8.28 7.72
CA ALA A 40 -0.18 7.32 8.22
C ALA A 40 0.09 6.19 7.21
N VAL A 41 -0.96 5.67 6.57
CA VAL A 41 -0.87 4.66 5.49
C VAL A 41 -0.15 5.23 4.26
N LYS A 42 -0.39 6.50 3.91
CA LYS A 42 0.34 7.16 2.82
C LYS A 42 1.82 7.30 3.11
N GLU A 43 2.17 7.67 4.34
CA GLU A 43 3.56 7.80 4.80
C GLU A 43 4.29 6.46 4.92
N SER A 44 3.56 5.35 5.08
CA SER A 44 4.16 4.00 5.07
C SER A 44 4.97 3.74 3.79
N ARG A 45 4.62 4.37 2.65
CA ARG A 45 5.39 4.22 1.41
C ARG A 45 6.84 4.70 1.55
N ASP A 46 7.09 5.77 2.30
CA ASP A 46 8.42 6.35 2.47
C ASP A 46 9.25 5.45 3.40
N ARG A 47 8.61 4.88 4.43
CA ARG A 47 9.20 3.87 5.32
C ARG A 47 9.59 2.61 4.55
N VAL A 48 8.67 2.06 3.76
CA VAL A 48 8.89 0.83 2.97
C VAL A 48 9.96 1.04 1.91
N THR A 49 9.95 2.18 1.20
CA THR A 49 10.98 2.51 0.20
C THR A 49 12.36 2.58 0.84
N THR A 50 12.47 3.23 2.00
CA THR A 50 13.72 3.32 2.77
C THR A 50 14.19 1.94 3.24
N ALA A 51 13.28 1.11 3.76
CA ALA A 51 13.59 -0.24 4.22
C ALA A 51 14.11 -1.14 3.09
N ILE A 52 13.49 -1.07 1.90
CA ILE A 52 13.92 -1.81 0.71
C ILE A 52 15.34 -1.41 0.30
N SER A 53 15.61 -0.10 0.22
CA SER A 53 16.92 0.44 -0.12
C SER A 53 18.00 0.01 0.88
N ASN A 54 17.72 0.12 2.18
CA ASN A 54 18.65 -0.28 3.24
C ASN A 54 18.88 -1.80 3.32
N SER A 55 17.97 -2.59 2.76
CA SER A 55 18.09 -4.06 2.68
C SER A 55 18.85 -4.54 1.43
N GLY A 56 19.42 -3.62 0.63
CA GLY A 56 20.17 -3.96 -0.58
C GLY A 56 19.29 -4.28 -1.80
N TYR A 57 17.98 -4.04 -1.70
CA TYR A 57 17.06 -4.21 -2.83
C TYR A 57 16.83 -2.88 -3.56
N HIS A 58 16.50 -2.98 -4.84
CA HIS A 58 16.16 -1.83 -5.66
C HIS A 58 14.65 -1.73 -5.79
N TRP A 59 14.10 -0.53 -5.57
CA TRP A 59 12.69 -0.28 -5.86
C TRP A 59 12.42 -0.46 -7.37
N PRO A 60 11.34 -1.15 -7.77
CA PRO A 60 11.02 -1.35 -9.18
C PRO A 60 10.83 -0.02 -9.91
N ARG A 61 11.40 0.10 -11.10
CA ARG A 61 11.19 1.28 -11.96
C ARG A 61 9.75 1.31 -12.46
N GLY A 62 9.18 2.51 -12.53
CA GLY A 62 7.84 2.75 -13.08
C GLY A 62 6.77 2.94 -12.03
N ARG A 63 5.52 2.69 -12.44
CA ARG A 63 4.33 2.97 -11.63
C ARG A 63 3.97 1.76 -10.79
N THR A 64 3.90 1.96 -9.48
CA THR A 64 3.37 0.98 -8.52
C THR A 64 2.04 1.49 -7.99
N THR A 65 0.96 0.77 -8.30
CA THR A 65 -0.38 1.05 -7.76
C THR A 65 -0.72 0.04 -6.67
N ILE A 66 -1.12 0.53 -5.50
CA ILE A 66 -1.52 -0.25 -4.33
C ILE A 66 -3.00 0.05 -4.08
N ASN A 67 -3.85 -0.96 -4.22
CA ASN A 67 -5.29 -0.87 -3.97
C ASN A 67 -5.63 -1.49 -2.61
N LEU A 68 -6.46 -0.81 -1.82
CA LEU A 68 -6.92 -1.25 -0.51
C LEU A 68 -8.44 -1.46 -0.53
N ALA A 69 -8.89 -2.72 -0.53
CA ALA A 69 -10.32 -3.06 -0.45
C ALA A 69 -10.71 -3.39 1.01
N PRO A 70 -11.92 -3.04 1.47
CA PRO A 70 -13.03 -2.43 0.72
C PRO A 70 -12.90 -0.90 0.59
N ALA A 71 -13.04 -0.35 -0.62
CA ALA A 71 -12.63 1.03 -0.95
C ALA A 71 -13.50 2.15 -0.35
N ASP A 72 -14.63 1.81 0.25
CA ASP A 72 -15.58 2.68 0.94
C ASP A 72 -15.24 2.89 2.43
N ILE A 73 -14.37 2.04 3.00
CA ILE A 73 -13.89 2.17 4.37
C ILE A 73 -12.50 2.80 4.37
N LYS A 74 -12.31 3.82 5.22
CA LYS A 74 -11.02 4.48 5.40
C LYS A 74 -10.03 3.55 6.12
N LYS A 75 -8.81 3.45 5.60
CA LYS A 75 -7.72 2.67 6.21
C LYS A 75 -6.85 3.60 7.03
N GLU A 76 -6.77 3.31 8.32
CA GLU A 76 -6.03 4.11 9.30
C GLU A 76 -4.96 3.27 9.99
N GLY A 77 -3.86 3.92 10.33
CA GLY A 77 -2.76 3.30 11.07
C GLY A 77 -1.42 3.23 10.31
N PRO A 78 -0.32 2.98 11.04
CA PRO A 78 1.03 2.95 10.49
C PRO A 78 1.39 1.65 9.73
#